data_AF-A0A419E6H2-F1
#
_entry.id   AF-A0A419E6H2-F1
#
_cell.length_a   1.000
_cell.length_b   1.000
_cell.length_c   1.000
_cell.angle_alpha   90.00
_cell.angle_beta   90.00
_cell.angle_gamma   90.00
#
_symmetry.space_group_name_H-M   'P 1'
#
loop_
_entity.id
_entity.type
_entity.pdbx_description
1 polymer ?
#
loop_
_entity_poly.entity_id
_entity_poly.type
_entity_poly.pdbx_seq_one_letter_code
_entity_poly.pdbx_strand_id
1 'polypeptide(L)'
;MFVYKTSQPDIKSVAVTGDFTQWKKEGIPMAYEKGIWKVVLSLADGIYAYKLVINGSVMMTPPGAEAFAPDGFGGKNGVFEIVSSAQ
;
A
#
# COMPACT_ATOMS: atom_id res chain seq x y z
N MET A 1 2.16 9.44 0.23
CA MET A 1 2.35 8.79 1.56
C MET A 1 1.33 7.69 1.68
N PHE A 2 1.71 6.52 2.20
CA PHE A 2 0.78 5.42 2.47
C PHE A 2 0.45 5.38 3.95
N VAL A 3 -0.83 5.17 4.27
CA VAL A 3 -1.35 5.15 5.64
C VAL A 3 -2.32 3.99 5.80
N TYR A 4 -2.22 3.28 6.92
CA TYR A 4 -3.18 2.28 7.34
C TYR A 4 -3.43 2.38 8.85
N LYS A 5 -4.65 2.80 9.21
CA LYS A 5 -5.09 2.91 10.60
C LYS A 5 -5.81 1.63 11.01
N THR A 6 -5.40 1.05 12.13
CA THR A 6 -6.02 -0.18 12.65
C THR A 6 -5.88 -0.26 14.17
N SER A 7 -6.87 -0.87 14.81
CA SER A 7 -6.85 -1.24 16.23
C SER A 7 -6.70 -2.75 16.44
N GLN A 8 -6.49 -3.52 15.36
CA GLN A 8 -6.36 -4.97 15.41
C GLN A 8 -5.05 -5.37 16.11
N PRO A 9 -5.11 -6.09 17.25
CA PRO A 9 -3.92 -6.39 18.06
C PRO A 9 -3.03 -7.49 17.47
N ASP A 10 -3.54 -8.27 16.54
CA ASP A 10 -2.86 -9.38 15.84
C ASP A 10 -2.03 -8.93 14.64
N ILE A 11 -2.17 -7.67 14.20
CA ILE A 11 -1.30 -7.07 13.18
C ILE A 11 0.03 -6.66 13.82
N LYS A 12 1.09 -7.39 13.48
CA LYS A 12 2.47 -7.21 13.98
C LYS A 12 3.40 -6.53 12.99
N SER A 13 3.11 -6.64 11.69
CA SER A 13 3.84 -5.92 10.65
C SER A 13 2.92 -5.57 9.50
N VAL A 14 3.20 -4.42 8.88
CA VAL A 14 2.56 -3.99 7.65
C VAL A 14 3.65 -3.53 6.70
N ALA A 15 3.60 -4.02 5.48
CA ALA A 15 4.38 -3.51 4.36
C ALA A 15 3.44 -3.09 3.23
N VAL A 16 3.92 -2.20 2.36
CA VAL A 16 3.23 -1.84 1.12
C VAL A 16 3.93 -2.52 -0.06
N THR A 17 3.16 -3.06 -1.00
CA THR A 17 3.69 -3.65 -2.24
C THR A 17 2.82 -3.24 -3.42
N GLY A 18 3.38 -3.19 -4.61
CA GLY A 18 2.69 -2.76 -5.81
C GLY A 18 3.62 -2.76 -7.01
N ASP A 19 3.28 -1.98 -8.03
CA ASP A 19 4.06 -1.92 -9.26
C ASP A 19 5.52 -1.48 -8.99
N PHE A 20 5.72 -0.55 -8.05
CA PHE A 20 7.04 -0.02 -7.64
C PHE A 20 7.91 -1.04 -6.87
N THR A 21 7.33 -2.12 -6.35
CA THR A 21 8.08 -3.26 -5.76
C THR A 21 8.01 -4.51 -6.63
N GLN A 22 7.42 -4.42 -7.83
CA GLN A 22 7.11 -5.56 -8.69
C GLN A 22 6.32 -6.65 -7.94
N TRP A 23 5.39 -6.25 -7.07
CA TRP A 23 4.52 -7.15 -6.31
C TRP A 23 5.23 -8.18 -5.42
N LYS A 24 6.49 -7.92 -5.05
CA LYS A 24 7.27 -8.76 -4.11
C LYS A 24 6.59 -8.82 -2.73
N LYS A 25 6.55 -10.01 -2.13
CA LYS A 25 5.87 -10.25 -0.83
C LYS A 25 6.55 -9.55 0.34
N GLU A 26 7.85 -9.33 0.24
CA GLU A 26 8.63 -8.60 1.24
C GLU A 26 8.09 -7.16 1.39
N GLY A 27 7.68 -6.55 0.26
CA GLY A 27 7.19 -5.18 0.19
C GLY A 27 8.17 -4.16 0.77
N ILE A 28 7.67 -2.95 1.05
CA ILE A 28 8.39 -1.92 1.77
C ILE A 28 7.75 -1.79 3.17
N PRO A 29 8.52 -2.01 4.26
CA PRO A 29 8.00 -1.93 5.63
C PRO A 29 7.41 -0.56 5.97
N MET A 30 6.30 -0.56 6.69
CA MET A 30 5.66 0.64 7.23
C MET A 30 6.04 0.81 8.71
N ALA A 31 6.24 2.05 9.13
CA ALA A 31 6.48 2.38 10.53
C ALA A 31 5.14 2.47 11.28
N TYR A 32 5.07 1.88 12.48
CA TYR A 32 3.90 1.97 13.35
C TYR A 32 4.06 3.11 14.36
N GLU A 33 3.10 4.03 14.37
CA GLU A 33 3.04 5.12 15.33
C GLU A 33 1.57 5.36 15.74
N LYS A 34 1.28 5.25 17.05
CA LYS A 34 -0.03 5.63 17.64
C LYS A 34 -1.26 5.04 16.92
N GLY A 35 -1.23 3.75 16.58
CA GLY A 35 -2.36 3.08 15.89
C GLY A 35 -2.37 3.24 14.38
N ILE A 36 -1.30 3.80 13.80
CA ILE A 36 -1.19 4.10 12.38
C ILE A 36 0.10 3.50 11.83
N TRP A 37 -0.03 2.65 10.81
CA TRP A 37 1.07 2.24 9.97
C TRP A 37 1.26 3.28 8.86
N LYS A 38 2.49 3.75 8.63
CA LYS A 38 2.78 4.74 7.58
C LYS A 38 4.13 4.54 6.92
N VAL A 39 4.23 4.92 5.65
CA VAL A 39 5.50 5.05 4.92
C VAL A 39 5.40 6.17 3.88
N VAL A 40 6.50 6.88 3.68
CA VAL A 40 6.64 7.89 2.62
C VAL A 40 7.60 7.34 1.59
N LEU A 41 7.17 7.28 0.34
CA LEU A 41 7.98 6.84 -0.79
C LEU A 41 8.10 8.00 -1.79
N SER A 42 9.28 8.15 -2.37
CA SER A 42 9.50 8.98 -3.55
C SER A 42 9.38 8.10 -4.78
N LEU A 43 8.34 8.32 -5.58
CA LEU A 43 8.07 7.60 -6.82
C LEU A 43 8.04 8.62 -7.97
N ALA A 44 8.34 8.16 -9.17
CA ALA A 44 8.20 8.97 -10.37
C ALA A 44 6.71 9.20 -10.70
N ASP A 45 6.46 10.07 -11.66
CA ASP A 45 5.11 10.28 -12.19
C ASP A 45 4.57 9.00 -12.82
N GLY A 46 3.29 8.75 -12.61
CA GLY A 46 2.61 7.58 -13.12
C GLY A 46 1.43 7.14 -12.27
N ILE A 47 0.75 6.12 -12.78
CA ILE A 47 -0.35 5.45 -12.09
C ILE A 47 0.18 4.14 -11.51
N TYR A 48 -0.09 3.91 -10.22
CA TYR A 48 0.43 2.77 -9.49
C TYR A 48 -0.69 2.00 -8.81
N ALA A 49 -0.73 0.69 -9.03
CA ALA A 49 -1.53 -0.24 -8.26
C ALA A 49 -0.73 -0.78 -7.06
N TYR A 50 -1.41 -0.99 -5.93
CA TYR A 50 -0.79 -1.45 -4.70
C TYR A 50 -1.74 -2.25 -3.78
N LYS A 51 -1.13 -3.04 -2.88
CA LYS A 51 -1.76 -3.73 -1.75
C LYS A 51 -0.91 -3.57 -0.49
N LEU A 52 -1.50 -3.94 0.65
CA LEU A 52 -0.79 -4.10 1.92
C LEU A 52 -0.42 -5.56 2.12
N VAL A 53 0.76 -5.81 2.67
CA VAL A 53 1.18 -7.12 3.17
C VAL A 53 1.09 -7.09 4.68
N ILE A 54 0.14 -7.84 5.23
CA ILE A 54 -0.09 -7.95 6.67
C ILE A 54 0.63 -9.20 7.18
N ASN A 55 1.41 -9.04 8.24
CA ASN A 55 2.17 -10.12 8.88
C ASN A 55 3.00 -10.95 7.88
N GLY A 56 3.56 -10.29 6.86
CA GLY A 56 4.46 -10.88 5.86
C GLY A 56 3.83 -11.88 4.88
N SER A 57 2.52 -12.14 4.95
CA SER A 57 1.89 -13.22 4.17
C SER A 57 0.54 -12.85 3.56
N VAL A 58 -0.26 -12.03 4.25
CA VAL A 58 -1.62 -11.71 3.81
C VAL A 58 -1.59 -10.48 2.92
N MET A 59 -1.95 -10.66 1.65
CA MET A 59 -2.20 -9.55 0.73
C MET A 59 -3.60 -8.99 0.97
N MET A 60 -3.66 -7.73 1.37
CA MET A 60 -4.91 -7.05 1.70
C MET A 60 -5.10 -5.83 0.80
N THR A 61 -6.30 -5.68 0.26
CA THR A 61 -6.72 -4.44 -0.40
C THR A 61 -6.74 -3.31 0.63
N PRO A 62 -6.03 -2.20 0.40
CA PRO A 62 -5.98 -1.08 1.32
C PRO A 62 -7.39 -0.48 1.53
N PRO A 63 -7.97 -0.53 2.74
CA PRO A 63 -9.33 -0.03 2.96
C PRO A 63 -9.45 1.49 2.83
N GLY A 64 -8.32 2.22 2.92
CA GLY A 64 -8.25 3.67 2.79
C GLY A 64 -7.68 4.16 1.46
N ALA A 65 -7.65 3.34 0.41
CA ALA A 65 -7.24 3.82 -0.92
C ALA A 65 -8.30 4.76 -1.50
N GLU A 66 -7.84 5.77 -2.24
CA GLU A 66 -8.71 6.77 -2.89
C GLU A 66 -9.39 6.22 -4.15
N ALA A 67 -8.72 5.31 -4.86
CA ALA A 67 -9.25 4.63 -6.02
C ALA A 67 -8.91 3.14 -6.00
N PHE A 68 -9.66 2.37 -6.80
CA PHE A 68 -9.51 0.92 -6.91
C PHE A 68 -9.57 0.45 -8.35
N ALA A 69 -8.80 -0.58 -8.68
CA ALA A 69 -8.89 -1.31 -9.94
C ALA A 69 -9.00 -2.82 -9.70
N PRO A 70 -9.64 -3.59 -10.59
CA PRO A 70 -9.62 -5.06 -10.52
C PRO A 70 -8.20 -5.59 -10.48
N ASP A 71 -7.94 -6.60 -9.64
CA ASP A 71 -6.61 -7.24 -9.57
C ASP A 71 -6.45 -8.43 -10.52
N GLY A 72 -7.48 -8.77 -11.29
CA GLY A 72 -7.49 -9.88 -12.24
C GLY A 72 -7.80 -11.25 -11.62
N PHE A 73 -7.94 -11.34 -10.29
CA PHE A 73 -8.21 -12.59 -9.55
C PHE A 73 -9.54 -12.54 -8.78
N GLY A 74 -10.44 -11.63 -9.16
CA GLY A 74 -11.72 -11.38 -8.49
C GLY A 74 -11.64 -10.44 -7.29
N GLY A 75 -10.45 -9.91 -6.98
CA GLY A 75 -10.24 -8.88 -5.97
C GLY A 75 -9.97 -7.49 -6.57
N LYS A 76 -9.44 -6.60 -5.72
CA LYS A 76 -9.10 -5.22 -6.10
C LYS A 76 -7.72 -4.80 -5.59
N ASN A 77 -7.04 -3.96 -6.35
CA ASN A 77 -5.88 -3.19 -5.91
C ASN A 77 -6.33 -1.77 -5.51
N GLY A 78 -5.63 -1.16 -4.56
CA GLY A 78 -5.68 0.30 -4.45
C GLY A 78 -4.90 0.91 -5.62
N VAL A 79 -5.32 2.07 -6.10
CA VAL A 79 -4.64 2.80 -7.19
C VAL A 79 -4.49 4.26 -6.79
N PHE A 80 -3.36 4.86 -7.15
CA PHE A 80 -3.13 6.29 -7.04
C PHE A 80 -2.31 6.77 -8.24
N GLU A 81 -2.40 8.08 -8.50
CA GLU A 81 -1.64 8.76 -9.54
C GLU A 81 -0.68 9.75 -8.90
N ILE A 82 0.55 9.79 -9.39
CA ILE A 82 1.51 10.85 -9.09
C ILE A 82 1.70 11.66 -10.35
N VAL A 83 1.42 12.96 -10.24
CA VAL A 83 1.67 13.95 -11.27
C VAL A 83 2.57 15.01 -10.66
N SER A 84 3.82 15.09 -11.10
CA SER A 84 4.66 16.22 -10.80
C SER A 84 4.08 17.42 -11.53
N SER A 85 3.88 18.50 -10.79
CA SER A 85 3.58 19.77 -11.42
C SER A 85 4.85 20.22 -12.13
N ALA A 86 4.89 20.18 -13.46
CA ALA A 86 5.84 20.99 -14.19
C ALA A 86 5.53 22.44 -13.84
N GLN A 87 6.46 23.09 -13.13
CA GLN A 87 6.34 24.49 -12.74
C GLN A 87 6.53 25.41 -13.95
#